data_AF-A0A1S4ACA2-F1
#
_entry.id   AF-A0A1S4ACA2-F1
#
_cell.length_a   1.000
_cell.length_b   1.000
_cell.length_c   1.000
_cell.angle_alpha   90.00
_cell.angle_beta   90.00
_cell.angle_gamma   90.00
#
_symmetry.space_group_name_H-M   'P 1'
#
loop_
_entity.id
_entity.type
_entity.pdbx_description
1 polymer ?
#
loop_
_entity_poly.entity_id
_entity_poly.type
_entity_poly.pdbx_seq_one_letter_code
_entity_poly.pdbx_strand_id
1 'polypeptide(L)' 'MEAKKVVAVFVMCIVVLSAVHVHVAEADEVFKRCFDNCQKECADEGHGYTFCEMKCDADCGMKELKAKFEKLKP' A
#
# COMPACT_ATOMS: atom_id res chain seq x y z
N MET A 1 -35.70 10.30 16.47
CA MET A 1 -35.36 9.56 15.22
C MET A 1 -33.92 9.83 14.77
N GLU A 2 -33.36 11.00 15.10
CA GLU A 2 -32.02 11.47 14.73
C GLU A 2 -30.85 10.63 15.26
N ALA A 3 -30.89 10.22 16.54
CA ALA A 3 -29.77 9.49 17.16
C ALA A 3 -29.46 8.14 16.47
N LYS A 4 -30.48 7.41 16.01
CA LYS A 4 -30.30 6.14 15.30
C LYS A 4 -29.63 6.33 13.94
N LYS A 5 -29.93 7.42 13.23
CA LYS A 5 -29.28 7.76 11.96
C LYS A 5 -27.83 8.15 12.16
N VAL A 6 -27.55 8.97 13.18
CA VAL A 6 -26.18 9.38 13.52
C VAL A 6 -25.33 8.18 13.91
N VAL A 7 -25.85 7.27 14.75
CA VAL A 7 -25.14 6.03 15.13
C VAL A 7 -24.87 5.15 13.92
N ALA A 8 -25.84 5.00 13.00
CA ALA A 8 -25.64 4.20 11.79
C ALA A 8 -24.55 4.78 10.87
N VAL A 9 -24.55 6.10 10.66
CA VAL A 9 -23.50 6.79 9.87
C VAL A 9 -22.15 6.64 10.56
N PHE A 10 -22.09 6.80 11.88
CA PHE A 10 -20.84 6.68 12.63
C PHE A 10 -20.25 5.27 12.53
N VAL A 11 -21.09 4.23 12.67
CA VAL A 11 -20.67 2.84 12.49
C VAL A 11 -20.20 2.58 11.06
N MET A 12 -20.90 3.09 10.05
CA MET A 12 -20.48 2.97 8.65
C MET A 12 -19.12 3.63 8.41
N CYS A 13 -18.90 4.84 8.94
CA CYS A 13 -17.61 5.53 8.84
C CYS A 13 -16.49 4.73 9.50
N ILE A 14 -16.72 4.18 10.69
CA ILE A 14 -15.73 3.33 11.37
C ILE A 14 -15.38 2.12 10.50
N VAL A 15 -16.38 1.39 9.99
CA VAL A 15 -16.15 0.20 9.16
C VAL A 15 -15.35 0.54 7.89
N VAL A 16 -15.70 1.62 7.20
CA VAL A 16 -14.98 2.07 6.00
C VAL A 16 -13.53 2.45 6.35
N LEU A 17 -13.34 3.23 7.41
CA LEU A 17 -12.00 3.61 7.85
C LEU A 17 -11.19 2.37 8.24
N SER A 18 -11.74 1.44 9.02
CA SER A 18 -11.06 0.21 9.42
C SER A 18 -10.64 -0.63 8.22
N ALA A 19 -11.51 -0.81 7.22
CA ALA A 19 -11.16 -1.52 5.99
C ALA A 19 -10.01 -0.84 5.24
N VAL A 20 -10.02 0.49 5.13
CA VAL A 20 -8.94 1.26 4.50
C VAL A 20 -7.62 1.10 5.26
N HIS A 21 -7.62 1.18 6.60
CA HIS A 21 -6.39 1.04 7.39
C HIS A 21 -5.75 -0.35 7.24
N VAL A 22 -6.57 -1.41 7.19
CA VAL A 22 -6.07 -2.78 6.95
C VAL A 22 -5.43 -2.88 5.57
N HIS A 23 -6.06 -2.34 4.53
CA HIS A 23 -5.50 -2.35 3.18
C HIS A 23 -4.23 -1.49 3.03
N VAL A 24 -4.12 -0.40 3.78
CA VAL A 24 -2.90 0.44 3.80
C VAL A 24 -1.74 -0.30 4.47
N ALA A 25 -1.97 -0.96 5.61
CA ALA A 25 -0.92 -1.70 6.32
C ALA A 25 -0.37 -2.88 5.50
N GLU A 26 -1.24 -3.65 4.84
CA GLU A 26 -0.81 -4.74 3.97
C GLU A 26 -0.03 -4.25 2.74
N ALA A 27 -0.39 -3.08 2.22
CA ALA A 27 0.27 -2.52 1.05
C ALA A 27 1.67 -1.96 1.40
N ASP A 28 1.82 -1.37 2.59
CA ASP A 28 3.10 -0.89 3.11
C ASP A 28 4.12 -2.03 3.26
N GLU A 29 3.67 -3.20 3.74
CA GLU A 29 4.55 -4.38 3.84
C GLU A 29 4.99 -4.93 2.48
N VAL A 30 4.09 -4.92 1.48
CA VAL A 30 4.39 -5.38 0.11
C VAL A 30 5.39 -4.45 -0.57
N PHE A 31 5.16 -3.14 -0.46
CA PHE A 31 6.07 -2.14 -1.00
C PHE A 31 7.44 -2.26 -0.35
N LYS A 32 7.50 -2.28 0.99
CA LYS A 32 8.74 -2.37 1.76
C LYS A 32 9.58 -3.59 1.38
N ARG A 33 8.97 -4.77 1.35
CA ARG A 33 9.69 -6.00 0.97
C ARG A 33 10.23 -5.95 -0.45
N CYS A 34 9.45 -5.39 -1.38
CA CYS A 34 9.89 -5.19 -2.77
C CYS A 34 11.07 -4.22 -2.84
N PHE A 35 10.96 -3.08 -2.16
CA PHE A 35 11.94 -2.02 -2.17
C PHE A 35 13.27 -2.49 -1.58
N ASP A 36 13.24 -3.17 -0.43
CA ASP A 36 14.44 -3.71 0.22
C ASP A 36 15.19 -4.71 -0.68
N ASN A 37 14.46 -5.60 -1.36
CA ASN A 37 15.09 -6.56 -2.29
C ASN A 37 15.65 -5.86 -3.52
N CYS A 38 14.87 -4.95 -4.12
CA CYS A 38 15.28 -4.20 -5.30
C CYS A 38 16.50 -3.33 -5.03
N GLN A 39 16.56 -2.65 -3.87
CA GLN A 39 17.69 -1.79 -3.53
C GLN A 39 18.97 -2.62 -3.37
N LYS A 40 18.86 -3.82 -2.76
CA LYS A 40 19.98 -4.74 -2.65
C LYS A 40 20.46 -5.21 -4.02
N GLU A 41 19.57 -5.70 -4.88
CA GLU A 41 19.92 -6.16 -6.24
C GLU A 41 20.54 -5.02 -7.07
N CYS A 42 19.97 -3.82 -7.00
CA CYS A 42 20.47 -2.66 -7.72
C CYS A 42 21.84 -2.18 -7.20
N ALA A 43 22.08 -2.27 -5.89
CA ALA A 43 23.40 -2.01 -5.31
C ALA A 43 24.42 -3.08 -5.71
N ASP A 44 24.03 -4.35 -5.76
CA ASP A 44 24.86 -5.47 -6.21
C ASP A 44 25.21 -5.33 -7.72
N GLU A 45 24.35 -4.69 -8.51
CA GLU A 45 24.62 -4.28 -9.91
C GLU A 45 25.63 -3.10 -10.02
N GLY A 46 26.04 -2.50 -8.90
CA GLY A 46 27.02 -1.41 -8.84
C GLY A 46 26.42 -0.02 -9.07
N HIS A 47 25.10 0.13 -9.01
CA HIS A 47 24.45 1.42 -9.15
C HIS A 47 24.49 2.25 -7.86
N GLY A 48 24.43 3.58 -8.01
CA GLY A 48 24.38 4.50 -6.88
C GLY A 48 23.01 4.52 -6.18
N TYR A 49 23.00 4.87 -4.89
CA TYR A 49 21.78 4.88 -4.06
C TYR A 49 20.61 5.62 -4.72
N THR A 50 20.80 6.87 -5.16
CA THR A 50 19.71 7.68 -5.74
C THR A 50 19.12 7.06 -7.01
N PHE A 51 19.96 6.40 -7.83
CA PHE A 51 19.45 5.67 -8.99
C PHE A 51 18.59 4.48 -8.57
N CYS A 52 19.08 3.70 -7.59
CA CYS A 52 18.35 2.55 -7.07
C CYS A 52 17.06 2.95 -6.38
N GLU A 53 17.07 4.01 -5.58
CA GLU A 53 15.88 4.57 -4.93
C GLU A 53 14.81 4.89 -5.97
N MET A 54 15.14 5.65 -7.01
CA MET A 54 14.17 6.08 -8.01
C MET A 54 13.65 4.91 -8.87
N LYS A 55 14.52 3.93 -9.22
CA LYS A 55 14.14 2.70 -9.93
C LYS A 55 13.20 1.84 -9.09
N CYS A 56 13.59 1.58 -7.85
CA CYS A 56 12.87 0.69 -6.95
C CYS A 56 11.54 1.29 -6.49
N ASP A 57 11.47 2.61 -6.27
CA ASP A 57 10.21 3.30 -5.95
C ASP A 57 9.19 3.14 -7.08
N ALA A 58 9.60 3.36 -8.33
CA ALA A 58 8.73 3.19 -9.49
C ALA A 58 8.29 1.73 -9.69
N ASP A 59 9.22 0.78 -9.65
CA ASP A 59 8.95 -0.64 -9.89
C ASP A 59 8.05 -1.25 -8.80
N CYS A 60 8.33 -0.91 -7.53
CA CYS A 60 7.57 -1.42 -6.40
C CYS A 60 6.24 -0.70 -6.22
N GLY A 61 6.15 0.60 -6.54
CA GLY A 61 4.89 1.34 -6.55
C GLY A 61 3.89 0.76 -7.55
N MET A 62 4.34 0.37 -8.75
CA MET A 62 3.48 -0.31 -9.73
C MET A 62 3.00 -1.69 -9.24
N LYS A 63 3.87 -2.46 -8.56
CA LYS A 63 3.50 -3.76 -7.98
C LYS A 63 2.48 -3.61 -6.85
N GLU A 64 2.65 -2.61 -5.98
CA GLU A 64 1.72 -2.30 -4.91
C GLU A 64 0.34 -1.93 -5.48
N LEU A 65 0.30 -1.04 -6.49
CA LEU A 65 -0.94 -0.68 -7.17
C LEU A 65 -1.62 -1.89 -7.81
N LYS A 66 -0.87 -2.74 -8.52
CA LYS A 66 -1.41 -3.95 -9.13
C LYS A 66 -2.00 -4.90 -8.07
N ALA A 67 -1.30 -5.10 -6.94
CA ALA A 67 -1.79 -5.92 -5.85
C ALA A 67 -3.09 -5.36 -5.23
N LYS A 68 -3.21 -4.03 -5.12
CA LYS A 68 -4.46 -3.38 -4.69
C LYS A 68 -5.60 -3.65 -5.69
N PHE A 69 -5.35 -3.49 -6.99
CA PHE A 69 -6.37 -3.74 -8.02
C PHE A 69 -6.83 -5.20 -8.06
N GLU A 70 -5.93 -6.17 -7.88
CA GLU A 70 -6.31 -7.59 -7.83
C GLU A 70 -7.15 -7.93 -6.59
N LYS A 71 -6.84 -7.34 -5.42
CA LYS A 71 -7.65 -7.51 -4.21
C LYS A 71 -9.04 -6.85 -4.29
N LEU A 72 -9.20 -5.85 -5.16
CA LEU A 72 -10.45 -5.11 -5.41
C LEU A 72 -11.33 -5.75 -6.51
N LYS A 73 -10.86 -6.79 -7.19
CA LYS A 73 -11.65 -7.49 -8.20
C LYS A 73 -12.76 -8.30 -7.50
N PRO A 74 -14.05 -8.06 -7.83
CA PRO A 74 -15.18 -8.77 -7.21
C PRO A 74 -15.25 -10.25 -7.63
#